data_AF-A0A846NS90-F1
#
_entry.id   AF-A0A846NS90-F1
#
_cell.length_a   1.000
_cell.length_b   1.000
_cell.length_c   1.000
_cell.angle_alpha   90.00
_cell.angle_beta   90.00
_cell.angle_gamma   90.00
#
_symmetry.space_group_name_H-M   'P 1'
#
loop_
_entity.id
_entity.type
_entity.pdbx_description
1 polymer ?
#
loop_
_entity_poly.entity_id
_entity_poly.type
_entity_poly.pdbx_seq_one_letter_code
_entity_poly.pdbx_strand_id
1 'polypeptide(L)'
;DFTFVQRQLWETLQTIFKRHFEGTDFNIYVDSDGLLCHGPQLTWMDAIVNDEMITPRAGKAVEVQALWYNALKVMQLLAKKFENGEKATNYAKMAERTRMSFVDKFWDDQNRCLFDLIDEEYRDDSLRPNQVIAVSLDFAMLDKTKEERIVEVVQSQLLTPYGLRTLSQDDPRYRGVYDGDRRIRDMAYHNGAVWPWLLGPFTTAFLKVKGHSEQSREYAFRSFLVRLLSDQISLCGLGTLNELFDGKPPHTPRGCIAQAWSVAEPLRAYIEDVLLFRPRHEERILKTCEAS
;
A
#
# COMPACT_ATOMS: atom_id res chain seq x y z
N ASP A 1 -14.54 -2.01 19.97
CA ASP A 1 -15.93 -1.89 20.46
C ASP A 1 -16.88 -2.15 19.30
N PHE A 2 -17.49 -3.35 19.22
CA PHE A 2 -18.40 -3.68 18.12
C PHE A 2 -19.74 -2.93 18.18
N THR A 3 -20.20 -2.60 19.39
CA THR A 3 -21.45 -1.85 19.59
C THR A 3 -21.31 -0.44 19.02
N PHE A 4 -20.18 0.22 19.26
CA PHE A 4 -19.87 1.51 18.65
C PHE A 4 -19.84 1.41 17.12
N VAL A 5 -19.12 0.44 16.55
CA VAL A 5 -19.04 0.26 15.09
C VAL A 5 -20.42 0.03 14.48
N GLN A 6 -21.24 -0.83 15.09
CA GLN A 6 -22.60 -1.12 14.60
C GLN A 6 -23.49 0.12 14.62
N ARG A 7 -23.45 0.90 15.70
CA ARG A 7 -24.35 2.04 15.91
C ARG A 7 -23.93 3.30 15.18
N GLN A 8 -22.62 3.53 15.03
CA GLN A 8 -22.09 4.82 14.57
C GLN A 8 -21.48 4.77 13.17
N LEU A 9 -20.96 3.61 12.76
CA LEU A 9 -20.17 3.50 11.52
C LEU A 9 -20.82 2.62 10.45
N TRP A 10 -21.61 1.62 10.85
CA TRP A 10 -22.07 0.58 9.94
C TRP A 10 -22.88 1.09 8.76
N GLU A 11 -23.80 2.03 8.98
CA GLU A 11 -24.58 2.65 7.91
C GLU A 11 -23.72 3.48 6.95
N THR A 12 -22.77 4.25 7.50
CA THR A 12 -21.82 5.05 6.71
C THR A 12 -20.95 4.14 5.84
N LEU A 13 -20.41 3.06 6.40
CA LEU A 13 -19.61 2.08 5.66
C LEU A 13 -20.42 1.46 4.52
N GLN A 14 -21.68 1.08 4.76
CA GLN A 14 -22.56 0.57 3.71
C GLN A 14 -22.83 1.60 2.62
N THR A 15 -23.01 2.87 3.00
CA THR A 15 -23.24 3.97 2.07
C THR A 15 -22.02 4.19 1.18
N ILE A 16 -20.81 4.17 1.74
CA ILE A 16 -19.55 4.26 0.98
C ILE A 16 -19.52 3.17 -0.08
N PHE A 17 -19.76 1.91 0.30
CA PHE A 17 -19.75 0.79 -0.66
C PHE A 17 -20.81 0.97 -1.74
N LYS A 18 -22.05 1.30 -1.36
CA LYS A 18 -23.14 1.56 -2.30
C LYS A 18 -22.75 2.61 -3.35
N ARG A 19 -22.12 3.72 -2.94
CA ARG A 19 -21.66 4.77 -3.87
C ARG A 19 -20.59 4.29 -4.83
N HIS A 20 -19.66 3.46 -4.39
CA HIS A 20 -18.67 2.85 -5.31
C HIS A 20 -19.33 1.88 -6.30
N PHE A 21 -20.44 1.22 -5.96
CA PHE A 21 -21.19 0.40 -6.92
C PHE A 21 -22.03 1.21 -7.90
N GLU A 22 -22.63 2.31 -7.44
CA GLU A 22 -23.41 3.22 -8.28
C GLU A 22 -22.54 4.08 -9.21
N GLY A 23 -21.26 4.23 -8.86
CA GLY A 23 -20.35 5.18 -9.47
C GLY A 23 -20.41 6.55 -8.80
N THR A 24 -19.30 7.27 -8.86
CA THR A 24 -19.17 8.63 -8.33
C THR A 24 -18.79 9.63 -9.42
N ASP A 25 -18.92 10.93 -9.12
CA ASP A 25 -18.62 12.03 -10.05
C ASP A 25 -17.15 12.06 -10.54
N PHE A 26 -16.24 11.38 -9.85
CA PHE A 26 -14.81 11.29 -10.21
C PHE A 26 -14.46 10.02 -11.00
N ASN A 27 -15.46 9.40 -11.65
CA ASN A 27 -15.31 8.15 -12.39
C ASN A 27 -14.78 7.01 -11.50
N ILE A 28 -15.14 7.01 -10.21
CA ILE A 28 -14.82 5.93 -9.28
C ILE A 28 -15.98 4.96 -9.24
N TYR A 29 -15.78 3.72 -9.68
CA TYR A 29 -16.82 2.71 -9.72
C TYR A 29 -16.26 1.28 -9.65
N VAL A 30 -17.08 0.33 -9.21
CA VAL A 30 -16.76 -1.10 -9.29
C VAL A 30 -17.15 -1.61 -10.68
N ASP A 31 -16.16 -2.07 -11.43
CA ASP A 31 -16.36 -2.59 -12.79
C ASP A 31 -16.93 -4.02 -12.77
N SER A 32 -17.35 -4.49 -13.94
CA SER A 32 -17.87 -5.82 -14.24
C SER A 32 -16.92 -6.97 -13.89
N ASP A 33 -15.65 -6.74 -13.58
CA ASP A 33 -14.74 -7.76 -13.06
C ASP A 33 -14.62 -7.73 -11.52
N GLY A 34 -15.33 -6.82 -10.85
CA GLY A 34 -15.30 -6.63 -9.40
C GLY A 34 -14.16 -5.75 -8.90
N LEU A 35 -13.28 -5.28 -9.79
CA LEU A 35 -12.20 -4.35 -9.46
C LEU A 35 -12.71 -2.91 -9.47
N LEU A 36 -12.06 -2.06 -8.68
CA LEU A 36 -12.42 -0.66 -8.52
C LEU A 36 -11.64 0.20 -9.52
N CYS A 37 -12.36 0.79 -10.47
CA CYS A 37 -11.84 1.74 -11.44
C CYS A 37 -11.92 3.16 -10.86
N HIS A 38 -10.97 4.03 -11.23
CA HIS A 38 -10.96 5.43 -10.83
C HIS A 38 -10.32 6.32 -11.90
N GLY A 39 -10.68 7.61 -11.88
CA GLY A 39 -10.03 8.64 -12.70
C GLY A 39 -8.57 8.92 -12.31
N PRO A 40 -7.87 9.77 -13.08
CA PRO A 40 -6.48 10.13 -12.80
C PRO A 40 -6.35 10.97 -11.53
N GLN A 41 -5.14 11.05 -10.96
CA GLN A 41 -4.81 11.87 -9.77
C GLN A 41 -5.58 11.52 -8.49
N LEU A 42 -6.13 10.31 -8.41
CA LEU A 42 -6.83 9.81 -7.22
C LEU A 42 -6.00 8.81 -6.40
N THR A 43 -4.70 8.72 -6.70
CA THR A 43 -3.73 7.92 -5.93
C THR A 43 -2.76 8.84 -5.22
N TRP A 44 -1.98 8.31 -4.28
CA TRP A 44 -0.96 9.10 -3.58
C TRP A 44 0.19 9.58 -4.49
N MET A 45 0.28 9.05 -5.72
CA MET A 45 1.22 9.50 -6.74
C MET A 45 0.57 10.55 -7.65
N ASP A 46 0.38 11.79 -7.17
CA ASP A 46 -0.54 12.79 -7.73
C ASP A 46 0.12 14.05 -8.31
N ALA A 47 1.42 14.03 -8.61
CA ALA A 47 2.14 15.20 -9.11
C ALA A 47 1.62 15.72 -10.48
N ILE A 48 1.48 17.05 -10.58
CA ILE A 48 1.06 17.79 -11.80
C ILE A 48 2.05 18.92 -12.10
N VAL A 49 2.47 19.05 -13.36
CA VAL A 49 3.30 20.15 -13.85
C VAL A 49 2.66 20.77 -15.08
N ASN A 50 2.34 22.07 -15.04
CA ASN A 50 1.77 22.80 -16.18
C ASN A 50 0.57 22.06 -16.82
N ASP A 51 -0.36 21.59 -15.99
CA ASP A 51 -1.55 20.78 -16.37
C ASP A 51 -1.24 19.38 -16.92
N GLU A 52 0.02 18.97 -16.95
CA GLU A 52 0.46 17.61 -17.29
C GLU A 52 0.56 16.73 -16.04
N MET A 53 -0.10 15.58 -16.07
CA MET A 53 -0.04 14.56 -15.02
C MET A 53 1.25 13.74 -15.15
N ILE A 54 2.08 13.73 -14.11
CA ILE A 54 3.37 13.01 -14.15
C ILE A 54 3.17 11.51 -13.94
N THR A 55 2.23 11.13 -13.07
CA THR A 55 1.88 9.76 -12.73
C THR A 55 0.35 9.62 -12.68
N PRO A 56 -0.36 9.69 -13.83
CA PRO A 56 -1.82 9.80 -13.86
C PRO A 56 -2.54 8.63 -13.18
N ARG A 57 -2.04 7.40 -13.38
CA ARG A 57 -2.53 6.15 -12.75
C ARG A 57 -4.05 5.97 -12.77
N ALA A 58 -4.73 6.41 -13.82
CA ALA A 58 -6.16 6.17 -14.03
C ALA A 58 -6.42 4.71 -14.43
N GLY A 59 -7.59 4.17 -14.10
CA GLY A 59 -7.92 2.76 -14.30
C GLY A 59 -7.96 2.04 -12.96
N LYS A 60 -7.23 0.93 -12.83
CA LYS A 60 -7.22 0.08 -11.64
C LYS A 60 -5.81 0.03 -11.05
N ALA A 61 -5.52 0.89 -10.08
CA ALA A 61 -4.23 0.90 -9.38
C ALA A 61 -4.11 -0.28 -8.41
N VAL A 62 -2.92 -0.89 -8.35
CA VAL A 62 -2.68 -2.14 -7.61
C VAL A 62 -3.01 -2.05 -6.12
N GLU A 63 -2.62 -0.97 -5.46
CA GLU A 63 -2.87 -0.76 -4.03
C GLU A 63 -4.32 -0.42 -3.74
N VAL A 64 -5.02 0.23 -4.68
CA VAL A 64 -6.45 0.51 -4.54
C VAL A 64 -7.23 -0.80 -4.56
N GLN A 65 -6.85 -1.77 -5.39
CA GLN A 65 -7.48 -3.09 -5.41
C GLN A 65 -7.21 -3.87 -4.12
N ALA A 66 -5.99 -3.78 -3.58
CA ALA A 66 -5.63 -4.35 -2.30
C ALA A 66 -6.50 -3.81 -1.15
N LEU A 67 -6.63 -2.48 -1.08
CA LEU A 67 -7.47 -1.80 -0.08
C LEU A 67 -8.95 -2.14 -0.27
N TRP A 68 -9.43 -2.20 -1.51
CA TRP A 68 -10.81 -2.56 -1.84
C TRP A 68 -11.17 -3.99 -1.41
N TYR A 69 -10.33 -4.96 -1.74
CA TYR A 69 -10.50 -6.33 -1.29
C TYR A 69 -10.47 -6.44 0.24
N ASN A 70 -9.50 -5.79 0.89
CA ASN A 70 -9.41 -5.78 2.35
C ASN A 70 -10.67 -5.17 2.98
N ALA A 71 -11.19 -4.08 2.39
CA ALA A 71 -12.42 -3.45 2.85
C ALA A 71 -13.65 -4.39 2.67
N LEU A 72 -13.77 -5.10 1.54
CA LEU A 72 -14.82 -6.11 1.33
C LEU A 72 -14.77 -7.22 2.39
N LYS A 73 -13.57 -7.69 2.75
CA LYS A 73 -13.37 -8.69 3.79
C LYS A 73 -13.72 -8.16 5.18
N VAL A 74 -13.40 -6.90 5.48
CA VAL A 74 -13.86 -6.23 6.71
C VAL A 74 -15.38 -6.10 6.75
N MET A 75 -16.02 -5.71 5.63
CA MET A 75 -17.49 -5.62 5.55
C MET A 75 -18.15 -6.99 5.72
N GLN A 76 -17.58 -8.05 5.15
CA GLN A 76 -18.01 -9.44 5.38
C GLN A 76 -17.93 -9.79 6.87
N LEU A 77 -16.81 -9.48 7.53
CA LEU A 77 -16.59 -9.74 8.96
C LEU A 77 -17.61 -9.02 9.82
N LEU A 78 -17.79 -7.72 9.61
CA LEU A 78 -18.75 -6.91 10.36
C LEU A 78 -20.19 -7.39 10.14
N ALA A 79 -20.57 -7.72 8.89
CA ALA A 79 -21.90 -8.26 8.60
C ALA A 79 -22.16 -9.58 9.34
N LYS A 80 -21.18 -10.50 9.37
CA LYS A 80 -21.27 -11.73 10.20
C LYS A 80 -21.43 -11.38 11.67
N LYS A 81 -20.63 -10.45 12.17
CA LYS A 81 -20.62 -10.05 13.58
C LYS A 81 -21.93 -9.40 14.02
N PHE A 82 -22.62 -8.72 13.11
CA PHE A 82 -23.91 -8.08 13.34
C PHE A 82 -25.09 -8.96 12.91
N GLU A 83 -24.85 -10.27 12.73
CA GLU A 83 -25.87 -11.28 12.42
C GLU A 83 -26.66 -10.99 11.12
N ASN A 84 -26.04 -10.28 10.17
CA ASN A 84 -26.59 -10.01 8.86
C ASN A 84 -26.01 -10.98 7.83
N GLY A 85 -26.56 -12.21 7.83
CA GLY A 85 -26.08 -13.31 6.98
C GLY A 85 -26.14 -13.00 5.48
N GLU A 86 -27.20 -12.34 5.01
CA GLU A 86 -27.35 -11.98 3.60
C GLU A 86 -26.24 -11.02 3.14
N LYS A 87 -26.00 -9.93 3.88
CA LYS A 87 -24.92 -8.98 3.56
C LYS A 87 -23.56 -9.65 3.65
N ALA A 88 -23.34 -10.52 4.64
CA ALA A 88 -22.09 -11.27 4.75
C ALA A 88 -21.84 -12.14 3.51
N THR A 89 -22.85 -12.86 3.02
CA THR A 89 -22.75 -13.65 1.78
C THR A 89 -22.49 -12.78 0.56
N ASN A 90 -23.15 -11.63 0.45
CA ASN A 90 -22.94 -10.72 -0.68
C ASN A 90 -21.52 -10.17 -0.71
N TYR A 91 -21.02 -9.63 0.41
CA TYR A 91 -19.63 -9.15 0.50
C TYR A 91 -18.61 -10.26 0.25
N ALA A 92 -18.87 -11.49 0.69
CA ALA A 92 -18.01 -12.63 0.41
C ALA A 92 -17.90 -12.92 -1.10
N LYS A 93 -19.02 -12.92 -1.83
CA LYS A 93 -19.04 -13.12 -3.30
C LYS A 93 -18.27 -12.02 -4.02
N MET A 94 -18.44 -10.78 -3.59
CA MET A 94 -17.76 -9.61 -4.16
C MET A 94 -16.25 -9.67 -3.91
N ALA A 95 -15.84 -10.06 -2.70
CA ALA A 95 -14.43 -10.26 -2.36
C ALA A 95 -13.80 -11.36 -3.22
N GLU A 96 -14.50 -12.49 -3.42
CA GLU A 96 -13.97 -13.59 -4.23
C GLU A 96 -13.85 -13.21 -5.71
N ARG A 97 -14.84 -12.50 -6.27
CA ARG A 97 -14.76 -11.97 -7.64
C ARG A 97 -13.56 -11.02 -7.80
N THR A 98 -13.38 -10.11 -6.85
CA THR A 98 -12.24 -9.17 -6.81
C THR A 98 -10.92 -9.93 -6.77
N ARG A 99 -10.81 -10.94 -5.89
CA ARG A 99 -9.61 -11.77 -5.74
C ARG A 99 -9.26 -12.50 -7.02
N MET A 100 -10.23 -13.18 -7.64
CA MET A 100 -10.02 -13.92 -8.89
C MET A 100 -9.54 -12.99 -10.01
N SER A 101 -10.21 -11.87 -10.21
CA SER A 101 -9.83 -10.88 -11.23
C SER A 101 -8.47 -10.25 -10.96
N PHE A 102 -8.15 -9.96 -9.70
CA PHE A 102 -6.85 -9.40 -9.33
C PHE A 102 -5.70 -10.37 -9.65
N VAL A 103 -5.83 -11.63 -9.21
CA VAL A 103 -4.81 -12.66 -9.46
C VAL A 103 -4.59 -12.90 -10.95
N ASP A 104 -5.68 -12.93 -11.74
CA ASP A 104 -5.62 -13.13 -13.19
C ASP A 104 -5.01 -11.95 -13.95
N LYS A 105 -5.35 -10.71 -13.55
CA LYS A 105 -5.03 -9.52 -14.36
C LYS A 105 -3.78 -8.76 -13.92
N PHE A 106 -3.41 -8.81 -12.64
CA PHE A 106 -2.29 -8.02 -12.11
C PHE A 106 -0.97 -8.79 -12.03
N TRP A 107 -1.00 -10.12 -11.96
CA TRP A 107 0.23 -10.88 -11.87
C TRP A 107 0.98 -10.87 -13.21
N ASP A 108 2.22 -10.40 -13.18
CA ASP A 108 3.13 -10.45 -14.31
C ASP A 108 4.05 -11.67 -14.17
N ASP A 109 3.80 -12.71 -14.97
CA ASP A 109 4.61 -13.93 -14.96
C ASP A 109 6.06 -13.71 -15.43
N GLN A 110 6.33 -12.68 -16.25
CA GLN A 110 7.67 -12.40 -16.77
C GLN A 110 8.52 -11.74 -15.69
N ASN A 111 8.00 -10.68 -15.08
CA ASN A 111 8.71 -9.93 -14.04
C ASN A 111 8.53 -10.52 -12.63
N ARG A 112 7.61 -11.48 -12.48
CA ARG A 112 7.25 -12.17 -11.22
C ARG A 112 6.87 -11.20 -10.11
N CYS A 113 6.12 -10.18 -10.48
CA CYS A 113 5.63 -9.12 -9.61
C CYS A 113 4.22 -8.70 -10.06
N LEU A 114 3.66 -7.64 -9.48
CA LEU A 114 2.39 -7.09 -9.93
C LEU A 114 2.62 -5.94 -10.90
N PHE A 115 1.80 -5.86 -11.95
CA PHE A 115 1.58 -4.62 -12.69
C PHE A 115 1.17 -3.52 -11.71
N ASP A 116 1.70 -2.31 -11.86
CA ASP A 116 1.38 -1.19 -10.96
C ASP A 116 -0.05 -0.67 -11.18
N LEU A 117 -0.54 -0.83 -12.41
CA LEU A 117 -1.81 -0.35 -12.90
C LEU A 117 -2.28 -1.25 -14.05
N ILE A 118 -3.58 -1.51 -14.12
CA ILE A 118 -4.21 -2.04 -15.33
C ILE A 118 -5.34 -1.13 -15.79
N ASP A 119 -5.53 -1.10 -17.11
CA ASP A 119 -6.67 -0.50 -17.80
C ASP A 119 -7.12 -1.46 -18.92
N GLU A 120 -8.18 -1.14 -19.67
CA GLU A 120 -8.79 -2.05 -20.66
C GLU A 120 -7.78 -2.63 -21.68
N GLU A 121 -6.84 -1.80 -22.16
CA GLU A 121 -5.86 -2.17 -23.19
C GLU A 121 -4.41 -2.11 -22.70
N TYR A 122 -4.18 -1.66 -21.47
CA TYR A 122 -2.85 -1.33 -20.98
C TYR A 122 -2.58 -1.98 -19.62
N ARG A 123 -1.37 -2.52 -19.47
CA ARG A 123 -0.84 -2.98 -18.19
C ARG A 123 0.49 -2.30 -17.95
N ASP A 124 0.61 -1.60 -16.83
CA ASP A 124 1.82 -0.89 -16.45
C ASP A 124 2.78 -1.84 -15.72
N ASP A 125 3.84 -2.28 -16.40
CA ASP A 125 4.88 -3.14 -15.87
C ASP A 125 5.98 -2.39 -15.09
N SER A 126 5.79 -1.08 -14.84
CA SER A 126 6.67 -0.30 -13.99
C SER A 126 6.86 -0.96 -12.63
N LEU A 127 8.10 -1.32 -12.31
CA LEU A 127 8.42 -1.81 -10.97
C LEU A 127 8.35 -0.65 -9.95
N ARG A 128 7.21 -0.58 -9.27
CA ARG A 128 6.86 0.43 -8.26
C ARG A 128 6.55 -0.21 -6.91
N PRO A 129 6.66 0.53 -5.80
CA PRO A 129 6.52 -0.04 -4.46
C PRO A 129 5.06 -0.34 -4.07
N ASN A 130 4.06 0.17 -4.80
CA ASN A 130 2.64 0.07 -4.46
C ASN A 130 2.15 -1.37 -4.22
N GLN A 131 2.72 -2.34 -4.95
CA GLN A 131 2.45 -3.76 -4.79
C GLN A 131 2.69 -4.30 -3.37
N VAL A 132 3.54 -3.64 -2.57
CA VAL A 132 3.80 -4.06 -1.19
C VAL A 132 2.56 -3.97 -0.31
N ILE A 133 1.65 -3.04 -0.62
CA ILE A 133 0.37 -2.86 0.08
C ILE A 133 -0.54 -4.09 -0.11
N ALA A 134 -0.47 -4.75 -1.28
CA ALA A 134 -1.21 -5.98 -1.54
C ALA A 134 -0.79 -7.15 -0.65
N VAL A 135 0.44 -7.12 -0.12
CA VAL A 135 0.99 -8.14 0.77
C VAL A 135 0.80 -7.73 2.24
N SER A 136 0.94 -6.45 2.57
CA SER A 136 0.99 -5.97 3.96
C SER A 136 -0.34 -6.01 4.70
N LEU A 137 -1.48 -6.03 3.99
CA LEU A 137 -2.82 -6.02 4.59
C LEU A 137 -3.17 -7.38 5.22
N ASP A 138 -4.08 -7.35 6.20
CA ASP A 138 -4.55 -8.55 6.92
C ASP A 138 -5.16 -9.57 5.95
N PHE A 139 -5.97 -9.09 5.00
CA PHE A 139 -6.54 -9.93 3.96
C PHE A 139 -5.78 -9.74 2.64
N ALA A 140 -5.00 -10.76 2.27
CA ALA A 140 -4.31 -10.80 0.98
C ALA A 140 -5.10 -11.60 -0.07
N MET A 141 -4.88 -11.25 -1.34
CA MET A 141 -5.48 -11.93 -2.50
C MET A 141 -4.58 -13.02 -3.09
N LEU A 142 -3.28 -12.91 -2.85
CA LEU A 142 -2.23 -13.70 -3.47
C LEU A 142 -1.87 -14.92 -2.63
N ASP A 143 -1.32 -15.95 -3.28
CA ASP A 143 -0.68 -17.05 -2.57
C ASP A 143 0.68 -16.62 -1.99
N LYS A 144 1.14 -17.37 -0.98
CA LYS A 144 2.39 -17.08 -0.26
C LYS A 144 3.60 -16.98 -1.18
N THR A 145 3.66 -17.78 -2.25
CA THR A 145 4.80 -17.76 -3.18
C THR A 145 4.84 -16.44 -3.94
N LYS A 146 3.71 -15.95 -4.42
CA LYS A 146 3.63 -14.62 -5.07
C LYS A 146 3.95 -13.49 -4.09
N GLU A 147 3.45 -13.56 -2.86
CA GLU A 147 3.78 -12.60 -1.81
C GLU A 147 5.30 -12.53 -1.53
N GLU A 148 5.97 -13.69 -1.40
CA GLU A 148 7.42 -13.78 -1.22
C GLU A 148 8.19 -13.14 -2.38
N ARG A 149 7.76 -13.36 -3.63
CA ARG A 149 8.39 -12.76 -4.82
C ARG A 149 8.26 -11.25 -4.85
N ILE A 150 7.10 -10.71 -4.50
CA ILE A 150 6.86 -9.27 -4.41
C ILE A 150 7.81 -8.63 -3.39
N VAL A 151 7.92 -9.23 -2.20
CA VAL A 151 8.83 -8.73 -1.16
C VAL A 151 10.28 -8.79 -1.62
N GLU A 152 10.71 -9.90 -2.25
CA GLU A 152 12.07 -10.07 -2.76
C GLU A 152 12.45 -9.03 -3.82
N VAL A 153 11.57 -8.79 -4.80
CA VAL A 153 11.85 -7.84 -5.88
C VAL A 153 11.85 -6.40 -5.37
N VAL A 154 10.90 -6.02 -4.50
CA VAL A 154 10.87 -4.68 -3.88
C VAL A 154 12.09 -4.46 -3.00
N GLN A 155 12.48 -5.45 -2.20
CA GLN A 155 13.66 -5.37 -1.34
C GLN A 155 14.95 -5.19 -2.16
N SER A 156 15.09 -5.91 -3.27
CA SER A 156 16.31 -5.87 -4.08
C SER A 156 16.44 -4.63 -4.96
N GLN A 157 15.31 -4.11 -5.48
CA GLN A 157 15.31 -3.06 -6.50
C GLN A 157 14.96 -1.68 -5.96
N LEU A 158 14.13 -1.59 -4.91
CA LEU A 158 13.55 -0.32 -4.48
C LEU A 158 13.99 0.12 -3.09
N LEU A 159 14.42 -0.81 -2.22
CA LEU A 159 14.81 -0.48 -0.84
C LEU A 159 16.06 0.40 -0.79
N THR A 160 16.00 1.41 0.06
CA THR A 160 17.11 2.30 0.40
C THR A 160 17.21 2.45 1.93
N PRO A 161 18.25 3.11 2.46
CA PRO A 161 18.39 3.32 3.90
C PRO A 161 17.24 4.06 4.59
N TYR A 162 16.42 4.83 3.86
CA TYR A 162 15.42 5.73 4.44
C TYR A 162 14.01 5.54 3.87
N GLY A 163 13.79 4.55 3.00
CA GLY A 163 12.51 4.37 2.32
C GLY A 163 12.58 3.47 1.10
N LEU A 164 11.48 3.38 0.37
CA LEU A 164 11.45 2.75 -0.95
C LEU A 164 11.50 3.81 -2.05
N ARG A 165 12.28 3.56 -3.12
CA ARG A 165 12.19 4.32 -4.38
C ARG A 165 10.81 4.11 -4.99
N THR A 166 10.26 5.19 -5.53
CA THR A 166 8.95 5.17 -6.20
C THR A 166 8.95 4.53 -7.58
N LEU A 167 10.12 4.30 -8.16
CA LEU A 167 10.31 3.65 -9.46
C LEU A 167 11.68 2.99 -9.50
N SER A 168 11.79 1.83 -10.17
CA SER A 168 13.07 1.15 -10.40
C SER A 168 14.08 2.03 -11.14
N GLN A 169 15.36 1.84 -10.86
CA GLN A 169 16.45 2.56 -11.51
C GLN A 169 16.64 2.18 -12.98
N ASP A 170 16.16 0.99 -13.36
CA ASP A 170 16.27 0.48 -14.73
C ASP A 170 15.20 1.09 -15.65
N ASP A 171 14.20 1.78 -15.08
CA ASP A 171 13.16 2.46 -15.85
C ASP A 171 13.71 3.76 -16.47
N PRO A 172 13.50 4.02 -17.77
CA PRO A 172 13.98 5.24 -18.43
C PRO A 172 13.38 6.54 -17.85
N ARG A 173 12.24 6.47 -17.15
CA ARG A 173 11.62 7.62 -16.49
C ARG A 173 12.25 7.90 -15.12
N TYR A 174 13.17 7.07 -14.64
CA TYR A 174 13.77 7.20 -13.31
C TYR A 174 14.48 8.54 -13.10
N ARG A 175 14.05 9.27 -12.07
CA ARG A 175 14.58 10.55 -11.60
C ARG A 175 14.83 10.50 -10.10
N GLY A 176 16.06 10.13 -9.75
CA GLY A 176 16.47 9.93 -8.35
C GLY A 176 16.95 11.17 -7.60
N VAL A 177 16.78 12.37 -8.14
CA VAL A 177 17.19 13.62 -7.47
C VAL A 177 16.01 14.58 -7.50
N TYR A 178 15.53 14.94 -6.31
CA TYR A 178 14.46 15.92 -6.07
C TYR A 178 15.11 17.26 -5.70
N ASP A 179 15.55 18.00 -6.72
CA ASP A 179 16.20 19.30 -6.54
C ASP A 179 15.93 20.23 -7.73
N GLY A 180 16.24 21.51 -7.58
CA GLY A 180 16.02 22.53 -8.61
C GLY A 180 14.63 23.15 -8.57
N ASP A 181 14.13 23.53 -9.74
CA ASP A 181 12.81 24.18 -9.86
C ASP A 181 11.66 23.21 -9.59
N ARG A 182 10.44 23.76 -9.53
CA ARG A 182 9.23 22.96 -9.28
C ARG A 182 9.06 21.84 -10.30
N ARG A 183 9.32 22.10 -11.59
CA ARG A 183 9.15 21.12 -12.66
C ARG A 183 10.09 19.93 -12.47
N ILE A 184 11.37 20.16 -12.20
CA ILE A 184 12.34 19.06 -12.01
C ILE A 184 11.94 18.22 -10.79
N ARG A 185 11.54 18.88 -9.70
CA ARG A 185 11.10 18.25 -8.45
C ARG A 185 9.85 17.40 -8.66
N ASP A 186 8.78 17.96 -9.22
CA ASP A 186 7.52 17.25 -9.45
C ASP A 186 7.72 16.05 -10.40
N MET A 187 8.62 16.16 -11.38
CA MET A 187 9.00 15.03 -12.24
C MET A 187 9.71 13.89 -11.49
N ALA A 188 10.42 14.18 -10.40
CA ALA A 188 11.12 13.19 -9.56
C ALA A 188 10.27 12.64 -8.40
N TYR A 189 9.26 13.41 -7.97
CA TYR A 189 8.45 13.19 -6.77
C TYR A 189 7.89 11.76 -6.65
N HIS A 190 7.39 11.20 -7.77
CA HIS A 190 6.93 9.81 -7.85
C HIS A 190 7.59 8.98 -8.95
N ASN A 191 8.73 9.43 -9.50
CA ASN A 191 9.49 8.67 -10.50
C ASN A 191 10.93 8.41 -10.05
N GLY A 192 11.20 8.35 -8.75
CA GLY A 192 12.51 7.91 -8.27
C GLY A 192 12.92 8.44 -6.91
N ALA A 193 12.22 9.46 -6.38
CA ALA A 193 12.34 9.86 -4.99
C ALA A 193 11.99 8.69 -4.04
N VAL A 194 12.55 8.74 -2.84
CA VAL A 194 12.41 7.74 -1.79
C VAL A 194 11.39 8.21 -0.77
N TRP A 195 10.42 7.36 -0.48
CA TRP A 195 9.33 7.68 0.46
C TRP A 195 9.44 6.82 1.74
N PRO A 196 9.62 7.44 2.92
CA PRO A 196 9.84 6.72 4.18
C PRO A 196 8.62 5.95 4.69
N TRP A 197 7.41 6.49 4.50
CA TRP A 197 6.19 5.87 5.00
C TRP A 197 6.01 4.45 4.45
N LEU A 198 6.51 4.17 3.24
CA LEU A 198 6.47 2.84 2.62
C LEU A 198 7.28 1.78 3.37
N LEU A 199 8.20 2.15 4.26
CA LEU A 199 8.88 1.18 5.13
C LEU A 199 7.92 0.52 6.11
N GLY A 200 6.81 1.16 6.47
CA GLY A 200 5.75 0.57 7.29
C GLY A 200 5.17 -0.68 6.63
N PRO A 201 4.40 -0.54 5.53
CA PRO A 201 3.82 -1.68 4.84
C PRO A 201 4.88 -2.66 4.31
N PHE A 202 6.07 -2.20 3.91
CA PHE A 202 7.17 -3.10 3.53
C PHE A 202 7.66 -3.98 4.67
N THR A 203 7.86 -3.42 5.86
CA THR A 203 8.28 -4.19 7.02
C THR A 203 7.21 -5.20 7.43
N THR A 204 5.94 -4.77 7.44
CA THR A 204 4.79 -5.66 7.68
C THR A 204 4.75 -6.82 6.66
N ALA A 205 4.84 -6.51 5.36
CA ALA A 205 4.85 -7.52 4.30
C ALA A 205 6.03 -8.50 4.41
N PHE A 206 7.23 -7.99 4.67
CA PHE A 206 8.43 -8.82 4.85
C PHE A 206 8.28 -9.78 6.03
N LEU A 207 7.83 -9.29 7.20
CA LEU A 207 7.69 -10.13 8.37
C LEU A 207 6.55 -11.13 8.26
N LYS A 208 5.45 -10.76 7.57
CA LYS A 208 4.36 -11.66 7.20
C LYS A 208 4.86 -12.87 6.39
N VAL A 209 5.62 -12.65 5.31
CA VAL A 209 6.13 -13.76 4.48
C VAL A 209 7.22 -14.58 5.17
N LYS A 210 8.00 -13.95 6.08
CA LYS A 210 9.03 -14.64 6.89
C LYS A 210 8.49 -15.29 8.16
N GLY A 211 7.20 -15.16 8.45
CA GLY A 211 6.55 -15.79 9.60
C GLY A 211 6.94 -15.20 10.96
N HIS A 212 7.38 -13.94 11.00
CA HIS A 212 7.68 -13.19 12.24
C HIS A 212 8.69 -13.87 13.20
N SER A 213 9.61 -14.69 12.70
CA SER A 213 10.67 -15.26 13.53
C SER A 213 11.51 -14.15 14.18
N GLU A 214 12.04 -14.38 15.37
CA GLU A 214 12.89 -13.40 16.07
C GLU A 214 14.05 -12.92 15.19
N GLN A 215 14.70 -13.82 14.46
CA GLN A 215 15.75 -13.49 13.49
C GLN A 215 15.24 -12.56 12.38
N SER A 216 14.06 -12.82 11.82
CA SER A 216 13.48 -11.96 10.77
C SER A 216 13.11 -10.57 11.30
N ARG A 217 12.60 -10.48 12.54
CA ARG A 217 12.26 -9.21 13.21
C ARG A 217 13.50 -8.36 13.49
N GLU A 218 14.55 -8.98 14.03
CA GLU A 218 15.84 -8.31 14.24
C GLU A 218 16.46 -7.83 12.92
N TYR A 219 16.41 -8.66 11.89
CA TYR A 219 16.87 -8.30 10.55
C TYR A 219 16.10 -7.09 9.98
N ALA A 220 14.77 -7.12 10.06
CA ALA A 220 13.91 -6.04 9.56
C ALA A 220 14.20 -4.71 10.28
N PHE A 221 14.34 -4.74 11.61
CA PHE A 221 14.71 -3.54 12.37
C PHE A 221 16.05 -2.96 11.91
N ARG A 222 17.10 -3.79 11.90
CA ARG A 222 18.46 -3.35 11.56
C ARG A 222 18.62 -2.92 10.11
N SER A 223 17.90 -3.55 9.20
CA SER A 223 18.08 -3.34 7.76
C SER A 223 17.18 -2.25 7.21
N PHE A 224 15.98 -2.07 7.79
CA PHE A 224 14.96 -1.19 7.22
C PHE A 224 14.73 0.06 8.06
N LEU A 225 14.60 -0.09 9.38
CA LEU A 225 14.05 0.98 10.23
C LEU A 225 15.12 1.77 11.00
N VAL A 226 16.22 1.10 11.43
CA VAL A 226 17.15 1.70 12.40
C VAL A 226 17.71 3.04 11.92
N ARG A 227 18.18 3.13 10.67
CA ARG A 227 18.80 4.36 10.14
C ARG A 227 17.81 5.52 10.03
N LEU A 228 16.56 5.23 9.65
CA LEU A 228 15.52 6.25 9.61
C LEU A 228 15.17 6.73 11.03
N LEU A 229 15.00 5.80 11.97
CA LEU A 229 14.59 6.11 13.35
C LEU A 229 15.73 6.58 14.27
N SER A 230 17.00 6.48 13.85
CA SER A 230 18.16 7.00 14.59
C SER A 230 18.77 8.24 13.95
N ASP A 231 19.18 8.15 12.69
CA ASP A 231 20.05 9.16 12.09
C ASP A 231 19.23 10.40 11.70
N GLN A 232 18.04 10.17 11.12
CA GLN A 232 17.24 11.23 10.51
C GLN A 232 16.45 12.07 11.52
N ILE A 233 16.07 11.51 12.67
CA ILE A 233 15.27 12.20 13.69
C ILE A 233 15.97 13.39 14.35
N SER A 234 17.27 13.58 14.09
CA SER A 234 18.08 14.69 14.63
C SER A 234 18.69 15.57 13.55
N LEU A 235 18.49 15.27 12.26
CA LEU A 235 19.23 15.89 11.16
C LEU A 235 18.57 17.19 10.65
N CYS A 236 17.29 17.14 10.29
CA CYS A 236 16.58 18.29 9.71
C CYS A 236 15.53 18.88 10.66
N GLY A 237 14.70 18.02 11.25
CA GLY A 237 13.69 18.41 12.23
C GLY A 237 13.77 17.50 13.46
N LEU A 238 13.88 18.10 14.64
CA LEU A 238 14.05 17.33 15.87
C LEU A 238 12.80 16.49 16.16
N GLY A 239 12.96 15.18 16.28
CA GLY A 239 11.90 14.23 16.61
C GLY A 239 10.90 13.99 15.47
N THR A 240 11.22 14.40 14.25
CA THR A 240 10.36 14.21 13.08
C THR A 240 11.17 13.73 11.88
N LEU A 241 10.47 13.39 10.79
CA LEU A 241 11.05 12.82 9.59
C LEU A 241 10.55 13.57 8.37
N ASN A 242 11.47 13.74 7.41
CA ASN A 242 11.19 14.34 6.13
C ASN A 242 10.13 13.55 5.35
N GLU A 243 9.45 14.26 4.46
CA GLU A 243 8.49 13.71 3.53
C GLU A 243 9.11 12.69 2.58
N LEU A 244 10.27 13.04 2.02
CA LEU A 244 10.96 12.21 1.04
C LEU A 244 12.47 12.45 1.07
N PHE A 245 13.19 11.55 0.41
CA PHE A 245 14.63 11.59 0.24
C PHE A 245 15.00 11.48 -1.24
N ASP A 246 16.18 11.98 -1.59
CA ASP A 246 16.76 11.70 -2.91
C ASP A 246 16.91 10.18 -3.11
N GLY A 247 16.51 9.71 -4.28
CA GLY A 247 16.64 8.31 -4.66
C GLY A 247 18.09 7.87 -4.82
N LYS A 248 18.98 8.78 -5.22
CA LYS A 248 20.41 8.49 -5.34
C LYS A 248 21.15 8.73 -4.02
N PRO A 249 22.24 7.97 -3.74
CA PRO A 249 23.17 8.32 -2.67
C PRO A 249 23.66 9.78 -2.79
N PRO A 250 23.82 10.51 -1.67
CA PRO A 250 23.77 10.04 -0.29
C PRO A 250 22.35 9.96 0.32
N HIS A 251 21.29 9.99 -0.48
CA HIS A 251 19.89 10.03 -0.03
C HIS A 251 19.61 11.26 0.83
N THR A 252 19.88 12.45 0.28
CA THR A 252 19.66 13.71 0.97
C THR A 252 18.17 13.87 1.34
N PRO A 253 17.84 14.30 2.58
CA PRO A 253 16.47 14.62 2.97
C PRO A 253 15.93 15.82 2.18
N ARG A 254 14.68 15.71 1.71
CA ARG A 254 14.00 16.72 0.89
C ARG A 254 12.53 16.87 1.31
N GLY A 255 11.78 17.67 0.56
CA GLY A 255 10.34 17.87 0.79
C GLY A 255 10.04 18.54 2.13
N CYS A 256 8.82 18.32 2.64
CA CYS A 256 8.43 18.78 3.97
C CYS A 256 9.36 18.19 5.05
N ILE A 257 9.84 19.02 5.98
CA ILE A 257 10.76 18.60 7.06
C ILE A 257 10.05 17.69 8.08
N ALA A 258 8.75 17.89 8.29
CA ALA A 258 7.96 17.19 9.30
C ALA A 258 6.72 16.59 8.66
N GLN A 259 6.74 15.28 8.39
CA GLN A 259 5.67 14.63 7.66
C GLN A 259 5.04 13.46 8.44
N ALA A 260 3.71 13.52 8.61
CA ALA A 260 2.98 12.64 9.53
C ALA A 260 3.13 11.15 9.19
N TRP A 261 2.92 10.77 7.92
CA TRP A 261 3.03 9.36 7.49
C TRP A 261 4.47 8.83 7.54
N SER A 262 5.48 9.70 7.42
CA SER A 262 6.89 9.33 7.43
C SER A 262 7.33 8.97 8.85
N VAL A 263 6.62 9.48 9.86
CA VAL A 263 6.79 9.10 11.28
C VAL A 263 5.88 7.92 11.63
N ALA A 264 4.59 8.00 11.30
CA ALA A 264 3.58 7.07 11.78
C ALA A 264 3.77 5.65 11.27
N GLU A 265 4.00 5.44 9.97
CA GLU A 265 4.06 4.10 9.39
C GLU A 265 5.30 3.29 9.81
N PRO A 266 6.52 3.84 9.78
CA PRO A 266 7.70 3.14 10.31
C PRO A 266 7.59 2.83 11.80
N LEU A 267 7.01 3.75 12.59
CA LEU A 267 6.78 3.54 14.02
C LEU A 267 5.73 2.45 14.27
N ARG A 268 4.63 2.45 13.51
CA ARG A 268 3.60 1.41 13.55
C ARG A 268 4.24 0.05 13.31
N ALA A 269 4.98 -0.12 12.22
CA ALA A 269 5.61 -1.40 11.90
C ALA A 269 6.69 -1.82 12.92
N TYR A 270 7.41 -0.87 13.50
CA TYR A 270 8.32 -1.17 14.60
C TYR A 270 7.58 -1.76 15.81
N ILE A 271 6.47 -1.16 16.23
CA ILE A 271 5.71 -1.62 17.39
C ILE A 271 4.97 -2.93 17.07
N GLU A 272 4.20 -2.94 16.00
CA GLU A 272 3.27 -4.04 15.68
C GLU A 272 3.99 -5.26 15.11
N ASP A 273 5.00 -5.09 14.26
CA ASP A 273 5.61 -6.21 13.53
C ASP A 273 6.98 -6.60 14.11
N VAL A 274 7.86 -5.62 14.39
CA VAL A 274 9.21 -5.89 14.92
C VAL A 274 9.16 -6.26 16.40
N LEU A 275 8.56 -5.42 17.25
CA LEU A 275 8.40 -5.74 18.67
C LEU A 275 7.29 -6.76 18.91
N LEU A 276 6.45 -7.00 17.88
CA LEU A 276 5.33 -7.94 17.88
C LEU A 276 4.26 -7.58 18.92
N PHE A 277 4.10 -6.28 19.20
CA PHE A 277 3.01 -5.77 20.03
C PHE A 277 1.76 -5.54 19.16
N ARG A 278 1.10 -6.64 18.79
CA ARG A 278 -0.12 -6.64 17.97
C ARG A 278 -1.33 -6.09 18.72
N PRO A 279 -2.35 -5.55 18.01
CA PRO A 279 -3.60 -5.14 18.62
C PRO A 279 -4.24 -6.28 19.43
N ARG A 280 -4.65 -5.98 20.68
CA ARG A 280 -5.13 -6.96 21.69
C ARG A 280 -6.17 -7.98 21.21
N HIS A 281 -6.98 -7.63 20.21
CA HIS A 281 -8.09 -8.46 19.73
C HIS A 281 -7.90 -9.00 18.31
N GLU A 282 -6.77 -8.73 17.68
CA GLU A 282 -6.49 -9.09 16.28
C GLU A 282 -6.66 -10.59 16.03
N GLU A 283 -5.90 -11.45 16.72
CA GLU A 283 -5.96 -12.90 16.51
C GLU A 283 -7.39 -13.45 16.66
N ARG A 284 -8.11 -12.98 17.67
CA ARG A 284 -9.49 -13.44 17.92
C ARG A 284 -10.39 -13.04 16.75
N ILE A 285 -10.25 -11.83 16.24
CA ILE A 285 -11.06 -11.30 15.14
C ILE A 285 -10.74 -12.05 13.85
N LEU A 286 -9.46 -12.23 13.51
CA LEU A 286 -9.02 -12.90 12.28
C LEU A 286 -9.33 -14.41 12.27
N LYS A 287 -9.16 -15.12 13.40
CA LYS A 287 -9.56 -16.54 13.52
C LYS A 287 -11.05 -16.77 13.28
N THR A 288 -11.89 -15.78 13.58
CA THR A 288 -13.34 -15.87 13.30
C THR A 288 -13.64 -15.82 11.79
N CYS A 289 -12.70 -15.36 10.96
CA CYS A 289 -12.84 -15.30 9.51
C CYS A 289 -12.37 -16.58 8.79
N GLU A 290 -11.39 -17.29 9.34
CA GLU A 290 -10.83 -18.52 8.75
C GLU A 290 -11.66 -19.78 9.05
N ALA A 291 -12.39 -19.80 10.16
CA ALA A 291 -13.19 -20.95 10.60
C ALA A 291 -14.54 -21.13 9.86
N SER A 292 -14.71 -20.52 8.69
CA SER A 292 -15.97 -20.50 7.91
C SER A 292 -15.73 -20.35 6.43
#